data_AF-A0A6B3EK14-F1
#
_entry.id   AF-A0A6B3EK14-F1
#
_cell.length_a   1.000
_cell.length_b   1.000
_cell.length_c   1.000
_cell.angle_alpha   90.00
_cell.angle_beta   90.00
_cell.angle_gamma   90.00
#
_symmetry.space_group_name_H-M   'P 1'
#
loop_
_entity.id
_entity.type
_entity.pdbx_description
1 polymer ?
#
loop_
_entity_poly.entity_id
_entity_poly.type
_entity_poly.pdbx_seq_one_letter_code
_entity_poly.pdbx_strand_id
1 'polypeptide(L)'
;HFRQAAAVLGMSQPALSGAVSALEEALGVTLVERTTRKVLLSPAGERLAVRARGVLAEVAGLLEEAETLRAPFTGTLRLGVIPTVAPYLL
;
A
#
# COMPACT_ATOMS: atom_id res chain seq x y z
N HIS A 1 -2.34 7.40 -16.03
CA HIS A 1 -1.21 8.10 -16.69
C HIS A 1 0.03 8.03 -15.81
N PHE A 2 1.21 7.72 -16.36
CA PHE A 2 2.45 7.55 -15.57
C PHE A 2 2.90 8.82 -14.83
N ARG A 3 2.69 10.00 -15.44
CA ARG A 3 2.94 11.30 -14.79
C ARG A 3 2.03 11.53 -13.57
N GLN A 4 0.77 11.11 -13.64
CA GLN A 4 -0.17 11.20 -12.53
C GLN A 4 0.22 10.24 -11.40
N ALA A 5 0.62 9.01 -11.73
CA ALA A 5 1.13 8.05 -10.74
C ALA A 5 2.38 8.58 -10.03
N ALA A 6 3.31 9.18 -10.78
CA ALA A 6 4.51 9.79 -10.21
C ALA A 6 4.16 10.92 -9.24
N ALA A 7 3.20 11.78 -9.59
CA ALA A 7 2.72 12.84 -8.71
C ALA A 7 2.07 12.31 -7.42
N VAL A 8 1.24 11.27 -7.50
CA VAL A 8 0.62 10.61 -6.33
C VAL A 8 1.69 10.00 -5.42
N LEU A 9 2.76 9.47 -5.99
CA LEU A 9 3.87 8.85 -5.26
C LEU A 9 4.93 9.87 -4.79
N GLY A 10 4.77 11.17 -5.08
CA GLY A 10 5.78 12.18 -4.74
C GLY A 10 7.10 12.02 -5.51
N MET A 11 7.09 11.35 -6.66
CA MET A 11 8.27 11.04 -7.46
C MET A 11 8.29 11.82 -8.78
N SER A 12 9.48 12.01 -9.34
CA SER A 12 9.61 12.42 -10.74
C SER A 12 9.21 11.26 -11.67
N GLN A 13 8.71 11.59 -12.86
CA GLN A 13 8.35 10.55 -13.84
C GLN A 13 9.54 9.66 -14.25
N PRO A 14 10.77 10.17 -14.44
CA PRO A 14 11.95 9.33 -14.65
C PRO A 14 12.24 8.40 -13.48
N ALA A 15 12.12 8.88 -12.24
CA ALA A 15 12.36 8.06 -11.04
C ALA A 15 11.35 6.90 -10.94
N LEU A 16 10.06 7.17 -11.15
CA LEU A 16 9.04 6.12 -11.19
C LEU A 16 9.33 5.12 -12.32
N SER A 17 9.80 5.60 -13.48
CA SER A 17 10.10 4.72 -14.61
C SER A 17 11.27 3.80 -14.31
N GLY A 18 12.34 4.33 -13.70
CA GLY A 18 13.50 3.55 -13.27
C GLY A 18 13.13 2.51 -12.21
N ALA A 19 12.29 2.88 -11.23
CA ALA A 19 11.82 1.94 -10.20
C ALA A 19 11.02 0.77 -10.80
N VAL A 20 10.15 1.03 -11.79
CA VAL A 20 9.42 -0.03 -12.49
C VAL A 20 10.37 -0.91 -13.29
N SER A 21 11.33 -0.33 -14.03
CA SER A 21 12.29 -1.13 -14.81
C SER A 21 13.18 -1.99 -13.91
N ALA A 22 13.65 -1.48 -12.77
CA ALA A 22 14.41 -2.26 -11.80
C ALA A 22 13.58 -3.41 -11.21
N LEU A 23 12.28 -3.19 -10.98
CA LEU A 23 11.37 -4.25 -10.53
C LEU A 23 11.17 -5.34 -11.60
N GLU A 24 10.98 -4.93 -12.86
CA GLU A 24 10.85 -5.86 -14.00
C GLU A 24 12.13 -6.69 -14.19
N GLU A 25 13.31 -6.08 -14.03
CA GLU A 25 14.61 -6.74 -14.08
C GLU A 25 14.76 -7.76 -12.93
N ALA A 26 14.47 -7.36 -11.69
CA ALA A 26 14.56 -8.23 -10.53
C ALA A 26 13.62 -9.44 -10.62
N LEU A 27 12.46 -9.28 -11.28
CA LEU A 27 11.48 -10.34 -11.46
C LEU A 27 11.67 -11.14 -12.75
N GLY A 28 12.48 -10.64 -13.70
CA GLY A 28 12.66 -11.23 -15.03
C GLY A 28 11.38 -11.22 -15.88
N VAL A 29 10.44 -10.31 -15.61
CA VAL A 29 9.12 -10.27 -16.26
C VAL A 29 8.70 -8.83 -16.53
N THR A 30 8.22 -8.56 -17.75
CA THR A 30 7.62 -7.27 -18.11
C THR A 30 6.25 -7.12 -17.44
N LEU A 31 6.09 -6.08 -16.62
CA LEU A 31 4.86 -5.78 -15.89
C LEU A 31 4.05 -4.68 -16.57
N VAL A 32 4.70 -3.80 -17.33
CA VAL A 32 4.08 -2.63 -17.93
C VAL A 32 4.39 -2.54 -19.42
N GLU A 33 3.35 -2.50 -20.24
CA GLU A 33 3.47 -2.26 -21.67
C GLU A 33 3.30 -0.77 -21.99
N ARG A 34 4.23 -0.22 -22.78
CA ARG A 34 4.27 1.19 -23.12
C ARG A 34 4.16 1.38 -24.62
N THR A 35 3.17 2.15 -25.04
CA THR A 35 3.06 2.68 -26.40
C THR A 35 3.23 4.20 -26.37
N THR A 36 3.38 4.83 -27.53
CA THR A 36 3.43 6.29 -27.65
C THR A 36 2.19 7.00 -27.09
N ARG A 37 1.05 6.30 -26.96
CA ARG A 37 -0.23 6.88 -26.53
C ARG A 37 -0.68 6.41 -25.15
N LYS A 38 -0.29 5.21 -24.71
CA LYS A 38 -0.82 4.60 -23.48
C LYS A 38 0.23 3.77 -22.76
N VAL A 39 0.07 3.70 -21.44
CA VAL A 39 0.79 2.80 -20.54
C VAL A 39 -0.24 1.89 -19.88
N LEU A 40 -0.06 0.58 -20.02
CA LEU A 40 -0.98 -0.46 -19.55
C LEU A 40 -0.20 -1.52 -18.77
N LEU A 41 -0.88 -2.26 -17.89
CA LEU A 41 -0.29 -3.46 -17.31
C LEU A 41 -0.23 -4.56 -18.37
N SER A 42 0.83 -5.35 -18.36
CA SER A 42 0.87 -6.61 -19.09
C SER A 42 -0.02 -7.65 -18.40
N PRO A 43 -0.37 -8.79 -19.03
CA PRO A 43 -1.07 -9.88 -18.36
C PRO A 43 -0.34 -10.40 -17.11
N ALA A 44 0.99 -10.39 -17.13
CA ALA A 44 1.79 -10.73 -15.96
C ALA A 44 1.70 -9.65 -14.88
N GLY A 45 1.76 -8.37 -15.28
CA GLY A 45 1.58 -7.22 -14.41
C GLY A 45 0.23 -7.22 -13.68
N GLU A 46 -0.85 -7.56 -14.36
CA GLU A 46 -2.19 -7.67 -13.74
C GLU A 46 -2.23 -8.76 -12.66
N ARG A 47 -1.71 -9.95 -12.98
CA ARG A 47 -1.66 -11.08 -12.03
C ARG A 47 -0.78 -10.78 -10.82
N LEU A 48 0.41 -10.22 -11.06
CA LEU A 48 1.35 -9.87 -9.99
C LEU A 48 0.84 -8.70 -9.15
N ALA A 49 0.15 -7.73 -9.72
CA ALA A 49 -0.44 -6.63 -8.96
C ALA A 49 -1.47 -7.12 -7.94
N VAL A 50 -2.30 -8.11 -8.29
CA VAL A 50 -3.25 -8.72 -7.35
C VAL A 50 -2.50 -9.40 -6.21
N ARG A 51 -1.48 -10.21 -6.52
CA ARG A 51 -0.70 -10.93 -5.51
C ARG A 51 0.11 -9.98 -4.62
N ALA A 52 0.72 -8.95 -5.20
CA ALA A 52 1.49 -7.94 -4.48
C ALA A 52 0.63 -7.18 -3.47
N ARG A 53 -0.62 -6.83 -3.84
CA ARG A 53 -1.57 -6.21 -2.88
C ARG A 53 -1.84 -7.11 -1.67
N GLY A 54 -2.03 -8.41 -1.89
CA GLY A 54 -2.19 -9.37 -0.80
C GLY A 54 -0.95 -9.44 0.10
N VAL A 55 0.24 -9.58 -0.49
CA VAL A 55 1.50 -9.62 0.26
C VAL A 55 1.71 -8.35 1.09
N LEU A 56 1.44 -7.17 0.52
CA LEU A 56 1.57 -5.91 1.26
C LEU A 56 0.57 -5.80 2.42
N ALA A 57 -0.64 -6.33 2.26
CA ALA A 57 -1.63 -6.38 3.33
C ALA A 57 -1.19 -7.31 4.47
N GLU A 58 -0.66 -8.49 4.16
CA GLU A 58 -0.10 -9.41 5.15
C GLU A 58 1.09 -8.79 5.90
N VAL A 59 1.99 -8.12 5.19
CA VAL A 59 3.11 -7.40 5.82
C VAL A 59 2.60 -6.30 6.75
N ALA A 60 1.58 -5.54 6.34
CA ALA A 60 0.99 -4.51 7.18
C ALA A 60 0.35 -5.11 8.45
N GLY A 61 -0.38 -6.23 8.31
CA GLY A 61 -0.97 -6.94 9.45
C GLY A 61 0.09 -7.48 10.41
N LEU A 62 1.19 -8.03 9.89
CA LEU A 62 2.32 -8.48 10.71
C LEU A 62 2.94 -7.33 11.52
N LEU A 63 3.09 -6.15 10.92
CA LEU A 63 3.61 -4.97 11.62
C LEU A 63 2.65 -4.49 12.71
N GLU A 64 1.34 -4.53 12.46
CA GLU A 64 0.30 -4.17 13.44
C GLU A 64 0.26 -5.16 14.62
N GLU A 65 0.38 -6.46 14.34
CA GLU A 65 0.46 -7.49 15.38
C GLU A 65 1.73 -7.31 16.23
N ALA A 66 2.88 -7.08 15.59
CA ALA A 66 4.13 -6.83 16.29
C ALA A 66 4.04 -5.60 17.21
N GLU A 67 3.34 -4.55 16.80
CA GLU A 67 3.16 -3.35 17.62
C GLU A 67 2.19 -3.60 18.79
N THR A 68 1.11 -4.33 18.55
CA THR A 68 0.15 -4.73 19.59
C THR A 68 0.83 -5.57 20.68
N LEU A 69 1.75 -6.47 20.30
CA LEU A 69 2.51 -7.30 21.24
C LEU A 69 3.56 -6.49 22.01
N ARG A 70 4.14 -5.44 21.42
CA ARG A 70 5.13 -4.57 22.07
C ARG A 70 4.51 -3.62 23.09
N ALA A 71 3.27 -3.20 22.86
CA ALA A 71 2.60 -2.22 23.70
C ALA A 71 1.13 -2.61 23.95
N PRO A 72 0.88 -3.69 24.72
CA PRO A 72 -0.48 -4.04 25.11
C PRO A 72 -1.12 -2.85 25.82
N PHE A 73 -2.35 -2.50 25.44
CA PHE A 73 -3.10 -1.32 25.92
C PHE A 73 -2.65 0.06 25.40
N THR A 74 -2.03 0.13 24.21
CA THR A 74 -1.82 1.42 23.52
C THR A 74 -2.67 1.52 22.24
N GLY A 75 -3.28 2.69 22.02
CA GLY A 75 -4.22 2.93 20.92
C GLY A 75 -5.46 3.75 21.35
N THR A 76 -6.27 4.20 20.40
CA THR A 76 -7.48 4.99 20.69
C THR A 76 -8.63 4.09 21.19
N LEU A 77 -8.91 4.13 22.49
CA LEU A 77 -10.07 3.47 23.08
C LEU A 77 -11.33 4.29 22.80
N ARG A 78 -12.22 3.77 21.92
CA ARG A 78 -13.56 4.32 21.74
C ARG A 78 -14.53 3.66 22.73
N LEU A 79 -14.78 4.35 23.84
CA LEU A 79 -15.75 3.92 24.85
C LEU A 79 -17.13 4.53 24.53
N GLY A 80 -18.12 3.68 24.24
CA GLY A 80 -19.52 4.11 24.13
C GLY A 80 -20.17 4.09 25.51
N VAL A 81 -20.65 5.23 25.98
CA VAL A 81 -21.24 5.37 27.32
C VAL A 81 -22.68 5.88 27.19
N ILE A 82 -23.61 5.27 27.93
CA ILE A 82 -24.98 5.82 28.06
C ILE A 82 -24.92 7.15 28.84
N PRO A 83 -25.68 8.19 28.45
CA PRO A 83 -25.56 9.54 29.04
C PRO A 83 -25.71 9.58 30.56
N THR A 84 -26.46 8.63 31.14
CA THR A 84 -26.73 8.53 32.57
C THR A 84 -25.51 8.19 33.43
N VAL A 85 -24.48 7.54 32.88
CA VAL A 85 -23.26 7.19 33.64
C VAL A 85 -22.02 7.98 33.21
N ALA A 86 -22.11 8.78 32.15
CA ALA A 86 -21.03 9.64 31.68
C ALA A 86 -20.44 10.59 32.75
N PRO A 87 -21.24 11.22 33.65
CA PRO A 87 -20.69 12.12 34.68
C PRO A 87 -19.87 11.43 35.77
N TYR A 88 -19.95 10.10 35.87
CA TYR A 88 -19.24 9.33 36.90
C TYR A 88 -17.97 8.67 36.37
N LEU A 89 -17.73 8.72 35.06
CA LEU A 89 -16.63 8.02 34.38
C LEU A 89 -15.65 8.97 33.66
N LEU A 90 -15.97 10.26 33.55
CA LEU A 90 -15.14 11.34 33.00
C LEU A 90 -14.81 12.36 34.08
#